data_AF-A0A2H5W933-F1
#
_entry.id   AF-A0A2H5W933-F1
#
_cell.length_a   1.000
_cell.length_b   1.000
_cell.length_c   1.000
_cell.angle_alpha   90.00
_cell.angle_beta   90.00
_cell.angle_gamma   90.00
#
_symmetry.space_group_name_H-M   'P 1'
#
loop_
_entity.id
_entity.type
_entity.pdbx_description
1 polymer ?
#
loop_
_entity_poly.entity_id
_entity_poly.type
_entity_poly.pdbx_seq_one_letter_code
_entity_poly.pdbx_strand_id
1 'polypeptide(L)'
;MPAQVRRRGKTPSTVTTAPPADRREVPEVLRTIYLPKPVRRRLIHRIHRIQGQLEAIRREIARGQCADDLLIQVAAVWGAVKQLAAKILENHLVDCARTCMREGRTDEEVLERIARALSVILRQS
;
A
#
# COMPACT_ATOMS: atom_id res chain seq x y z
N MET A 1 -43.75 -37.46 -4.88
CA MET A 1 -42.84 -36.94 -5.93
C MET A 1 -43.42 -35.62 -6.43
N PRO A 2 -42.68 -34.50 -6.60
CA PRO A 2 -41.27 -34.22 -6.28
C PRO A 2 -41.04 -32.97 -5.38
N ALA A 3 -39.77 -32.71 -5.13
CA ALA A 3 -39.15 -31.89 -4.08
C ALA A 3 -39.31 -30.37 -4.22
N GLN A 4 -39.46 -29.71 -3.06
CA GLN A 4 -39.27 -28.28 -2.90
C GLN A 4 -37.78 -27.94 -2.98
N VAL A 5 -37.39 -27.13 -3.97
CA VAL A 5 -36.05 -26.50 -4.03
C VAL A 5 -36.19 -25.02 -3.70
N ARG A 6 -35.79 -24.65 -2.48
CA ARG A 6 -35.65 -23.25 -2.04
C ARG A 6 -34.52 -22.58 -2.83
N ARG A 7 -34.84 -21.61 -3.69
CA ARG A 7 -33.84 -20.74 -4.33
C ARG A 7 -33.38 -19.68 -3.33
N ARG A 8 -32.16 -19.84 -2.81
CA ARG A 8 -31.43 -18.80 -2.07
C ARG A 8 -31.21 -17.60 -2.97
N GLY A 9 -31.72 -16.44 -2.57
CA GLY A 9 -31.35 -15.15 -3.16
C GLY A 9 -29.86 -14.94 -2.99
N LYS A 10 -29.13 -14.90 -4.11
CA LYS A 10 -27.71 -14.57 -4.17
C LYS A 10 -27.62 -13.05 -4.06
N THR A 11 -27.24 -12.53 -2.90
CA THR A 11 -26.87 -11.12 -2.74
C THR A 11 -25.67 -10.81 -3.64
N PRO A 12 -25.70 -9.72 -4.44
CA PRO A 12 -24.48 -9.22 -5.04
C PRO A 12 -23.69 -8.50 -3.92
N SER A 13 -22.57 -9.09 -3.50
CA SER A 13 -21.57 -8.42 -2.68
C SER A 13 -20.91 -7.31 -3.48
N THR A 14 -21.56 -6.15 -3.55
CA THR A 14 -20.87 -4.89 -3.82
C THR A 14 -20.12 -4.52 -2.56
N VAL A 15 -18.81 -4.79 -2.52
CA VAL A 15 -17.92 -4.09 -1.59
C VAL A 15 -17.83 -2.64 -2.09
N THR A 16 -18.87 -1.87 -1.80
CA THR A 16 -18.87 -0.41 -1.83
C THR A 16 -17.97 0.00 -0.69
N THR A 17 -16.69 0.21 -0.94
CA THR A 17 -15.83 0.90 0.02
C THR A 17 -16.17 2.37 -0.08
N ALA A 18 -17.17 2.78 0.72
CA ALA A 18 -17.39 4.18 1.03
C ALA A 18 -16.07 4.81 1.52
N PRO A 19 -15.74 6.05 1.13
CA PRO A 19 -14.56 6.72 1.66
C PRO A 19 -14.69 6.84 3.19
N PRO A 20 -13.61 6.63 3.95
CA PRO A 20 -13.68 6.56 5.40
C PRO A 20 -14.21 7.88 6.00
N ALA A 21 -15.14 7.75 6.94
CA ALA A 21 -15.95 8.81 7.50
C ALA A 21 -15.30 9.59 8.66
N ASP A 22 -13.98 9.45 8.88
CA ASP A 22 -13.27 10.26 9.88
C ASP A 22 -12.41 11.32 9.19
N ARG A 23 -13.01 12.50 8.99
CA ARG A 23 -12.41 13.70 8.40
C ARG A 23 -12.00 14.68 9.48
N ARG A 24 -11.30 14.25 10.54
CA ARG A 24 -10.62 15.20 11.43
C ARG A 24 -9.40 15.76 10.69
N GLU A 25 -9.70 16.82 9.94
CA GLU A 25 -8.85 17.87 9.36
C GLU A 25 -7.44 17.43 8.95
N VAL A 26 -7.37 16.82 7.77
CA VAL A 26 -6.14 16.82 6.98
C VAL A 26 -6.06 18.20 6.30
N PRO A 27 -5.04 19.05 6.60
CA PRO A 27 -4.82 20.35 5.96
C PRO A 27 -5.04 20.31 4.44
N GLU A 28 -5.65 21.35 3.87
CA GLU A 28 -6.03 21.38 2.45
C GLU A 28 -4.83 21.14 1.51
N VAL A 29 -3.65 21.64 1.89
CA VAL A 29 -2.36 21.40 1.23
C VAL A 29 -1.96 19.91 1.13
N LEU A 30 -2.41 19.07 2.07
CA LEU A 30 -2.14 17.63 2.08
C LEU A 30 -3.11 16.83 1.19
N ARG A 31 -4.20 17.43 0.68
CA ARG A 31 -5.12 16.76 -0.25
C ARG A 31 -4.57 16.70 -1.67
N THR A 32 -3.71 17.65 -2.06
CA THR A 32 -3.18 17.77 -3.42
C THR A 32 -2.04 16.78 -3.70
N ILE A 33 -1.37 16.30 -2.65
CA ILE A 33 -0.29 15.29 -2.74
C ILE A 33 -0.81 13.87 -2.40
N TYR A 34 -2.09 13.62 -2.69
CA TYR A 34 -2.72 12.34 -2.46
C TYR A 34 -2.62 11.45 -3.70
N LEU A 35 -1.97 10.29 -3.55
CA LEU A 35 -1.75 9.26 -4.57
C LEU A 35 -2.92 9.13 -5.55
N PRO A 36 -2.73 9.48 -6.84
CA PRO A 36 -3.81 9.44 -7.81
C PRO A 36 -4.37 8.01 -7.95
N LYS A 37 -5.67 7.88 -8.26
CA LYS A 37 -6.39 6.59 -8.35
C LYS A 37 -5.59 5.45 -9.06
N PRO A 38 -4.93 5.67 -10.22
CA PRO A 38 -4.15 4.61 -10.88
C PRO A 38 -2.91 4.17 -10.08
N VAL A 39 -2.24 5.10 -9.39
CA VAL A 39 -1.10 4.80 -8.52
C VAL A 39 -1.56 3.96 -7.33
N ARG A 40 -2.67 4.35 -6.70
CA ARG A 40 -3.27 3.60 -5.59
C ARG A 40 -3.56 2.15 -5.96
N ARG A 41 -4.16 1.91 -7.14
CA ARG A 41 -4.44 0.55 -7.63
C ARG A 41 -3.16 -0.29 -7.75
N ARG A 42 -2.10 0.27 -8.33
CA ARG A 42 -0.81 -0.42 -8.47
C ARG A 42 -0.17 -0.76 -7.12
N LEU A 43 -0.25 0.13 -6.15
CA LEU A 43 0.29 -0.10 -4.80
C LEU A 43 -0.51 -1.18 -4.07
N ILE A 44 -1.84 -1.17 -4.18
CA ILE A 44 -2.70 -2.24 -3.63
C ILE A 44 -2.33 -3.60 -4.24
N HIS A 45 -2.13 -3.68 -5.57
CA HIS A 45 -1.68 -4.93 -6.19
C HIS A 45 -0.32 -5.41 -5.67
N ARG A 46 0.62 -4.51 -5.35
CA ARG A 46 1.90 -4.86 -4.73
C ARG A 46 1.69 -5.40 -3.31
N ILE A 47 0.82 -4.78 -2.52
CA ILE A 47 0.46 -5.25 -1.18
C ILE A 47 -0.12 -6.67 -1.24
N HIS A 48 -1.04 -6.95 -2.18
CA HIS A 48 -1.62 -8.29 -2.33
C HIS A 48 -0.54 -9.35 -2.63
N ARG A 49 0.48 -9.00 -3.41
CA ARG A 49 1.62 -9.91 -3.65
C ARG A 49 2.44 -10.16 -2.39
N ILE A 50 2.74 -9.11 -1.62
CA ILE A 50 3.46 -9.22 -0.33
C ILE A 50 2.67 -10.10 0.65
N GLN A 51 1.36 -9.92 0.73
CA GLN A 51 0.48 -10.77 1.55
C GLN A 51 0.55 -12.24 1.10
N GLY A 52 0.53 -12.50 -0.21
CA GLY A 52 0.70 -13.85 -0.74
C GLY A 52 2.04 -14.51 -0.37
N GLN A 53 3.12 -13.73 -0.32
CA GLN A 53 4.43 -14.19 0.13
C GLN A 53 4.42 -14.54 1.63
N LEU A 54 3.84 -13.69 2.48
CA LEU A 54 3.70 -13.97 3.92
C LEU A 54 2.86 -15.23 4.17
N GLU A 55 1.78 -15.42 3.42
CA GLU A 55 0.97 -16.62 3.48
C GLU A 55 1.73 -17.88 3.02
N ALA A 56 2.65 -17.75 2.06
CA ALA A 56 3.53 -18.85 1.67
C ALA A 56 4.50 -19.23 2.79
N ILE A 57 5.17 -18.24 3.39
CA ILE A 57 6.06 -18.45 4.54
C ILE A 57 5.31 -19.16 5.69
N ARG A 58 4.10 -18.70 6.02
CA ARG A 58 3.26 -19.34 7.04
C ARG A 58 3.02 -20.83 6.76
N ARG A 59 2.74 -21.20 5.50
CA ARG A 59 2.53 -22.61 5.11
C ARG A 59 3.81 -23.42 5.18
N GLU A 60 4.94 -22.86 4.75
CA GLU A 60 6.24 -23.53 4.78
C GLU A 60 6.74 -23.77 6.21
N ILE A 61 6.50 -22.84 7.13
CA ILE A 61 6.73 -23.04 8.57
C ILE A 61 5.88 -24.20 9.10
N ALA A 62 4.58 -24.23 8.76
CA ALA A 62 3.68 -25.31 9.20
C ALA A 62 4.08 -26.70 8.65
N ARG A 63 4.82 -26.74 7.54
CA ARG A 63 5.35 -27.96 6.91
C ARG A 63 6.73 -28.37 7.43
N GLY A 64 7.38 -27.55 8.25
CA GLY A 64 8.71 -27.83 8.80
C GLY A 64 9.84 -27.66 7.78
N GLN A 65 9.77 -26.67 6.89
CA GLN A 65 10.85 -26.37 5.95
C GLN A 65 12.18 -25.99 6.62
N CYS A 66 13.25 -26.08 5.83
CA CYS A 66 14.59 -25.62 6.23
C CYS A 66 14.59 -24.13 6.62
N ALA A 67 15.32 -23.81 7.69
CA ALA A 67 15.47 -22.44 8.17
C ALA A 67 16.11 -21.52 7.11
N ASP A 68 17.08 -22.03 6.35
CA ASP A 68 17.79 -21.26 5.32
C ASP A 68 16.83 -20.79 4.21
N ASP A 69 15.93 -21.67 3.75
CA ASP A 69 14.93 -21.34 2.74
C ASP A 69 13.92 -20.31 3.25
N LEU A 70 13.51 -20.42 4.52
CA LEU A 70 12.64 -19.44 5.17
C LEU A 70 13.31 -18.06 5.26
N LEU A 71 14.60 -18.00 5.56
CA LEU A 71 15.36 -16.74 5.58
C LEU A 71 15.40 -16.08 4.19
N ILE A 72 15.60 -16.86 3.12
CA ILE A 72 15.56 -16.36 1.74
C ILE A 72 14.16 -15.81 1.41
N GLN A 73 13.10 -16.50 1.81
CA GLN A 73 11.72 -16.03 1.59
C GLN A 73 11.42 -14.74 2.36
N VAL A 74 11.86 -14.63 3.61
CA VAL A 74 11.73 -13.40 4.41
C VAL A 74 12.51 -12.24 3.77
N ALA A 75 13.73 -12.49 3.30
CA ALA A 75 14.51 -11.49 2.57
C ALA A 75 13.79 -11.00 1.29
N ALA A 76 13.11 -11.90 0.56
CA ALA A 76 12.31 -11.54 -0.59
C ALA A 76 11.11 -10.63 -0.23
N VAL A 77 10.43 -10.92 0.90
CA VAL A 77 9.36 -10.06 1.42
C VAL A 77 9.90 -8.68 1.79
N TRP A 78 11.03 -8.63 2.49
CA TRP A 78 11.68 -7.38 2.87
C TRP A 78 12.03 -6.51 1.65
N GLY A 79 12.61 -7.11 0.61
CA GLY A 79 12.88 -6.45 -0.66
C GLY A 79 11.62 -5.91 -1.33
N ALA A 80 10.51 -6.66 -1.31
CA ALA A 80 9.23 -6.22 -1.84
C ALA A 80 8.64 -5.03 -1.06
N VAL A 81 8.76 -5.03 0.27
CA VAL A 81 8.34 -3.92 1.14
C VAL A 81 9.19 -2.67 0.88
N LYS A 82 10.52 -2.81 0.77
CA LYS A 82 11.42 -1.70 0.42
C LYS A 82 11.05 -1.09 -0.93
N GLN A 83 10.76 -1.91 -1.94
CA GLN A 83 10.28 -1.42 -3.24
C GLN A 83 8.93 -0.73 -3.16
N LEU A 84 8.00 -1.22 -2.32
CA LEU A 84 6.71 -0.56 -2.09
C LEU A 84 6.92 0.85 -1.51
N ALA A 85 7.75 0.97 -0.47
CA ALA A 85 8.08 2.25 0.16
C ALA A 85 8.73 3.23 -0.84
N ALA A 86 9.71 2.75 -1.62
CA ALA A 86 10.34 3.56 -2.67
C ALA A 86 9.33 4.08 -3.70
N LYS A 87 8.37 3.25 -4.13
CA LYS A 87 7.31 3.69 -5.07
C LYS A 87 6.32 4.68 -4.47
N ILE A 88 6.04 4.60 -3.18
CA ILE A 88 5.22 5.62 -2.50
C ILE A 88 5.97 6.96 -2.50
N LEU A 89 7.24 6.93 -2.11
CA LEU A 89 8.10 8.11 -2.04
C LEU A 89 8.28 8.77 -3.42
N GLU A 90 8.59 7.99 -4.46
CA GLU A 90 8.76 8.47 -5.83
C GLU A 90 7.54 9.26 -6.32
N ASN A 91 6.33 8.72 -6.12
CA ASN A 91 5.11 9.42 -6.54
C ASN A 91 4.91 10.71 -5.74
N HIS A 92 5.17 10.68 -4.43
CA HIS A 92 5.04 11.85 -3.57
C HIS A 92 6.03 12.97 -3.94
N LEU A 93 7.28 12.62 -4.25
CA LEU A 93 8.30 13.54 -4.75
C LEU A 93 7.92 14.19 -6.08
N VAL A 94 7.47 13.38 -7.05
CA VAL A 94 7.07 13.86 -8.38
C VAL A 94 5.88 14.81 -8.29
N ASP A 95 4.87 14.47 -7.48
CA ASP A 95 3.68 15.31 -7.32
C ASP A 95 4.03 16.60 -6.56
N CYS A 96 4.84 16.54 -5.49
CA CYS A 96 5.35 17.72 -4.79
C CYS A 96 6.09 18.65 -5.75
N ALA A 97 7.05 18.14 -6.53
CA ALA A 97 7.83 18.94 -7.48
C ALA A 97 6.93 19.61 -8.53
N ARG A 98 5.94 18.89 -9.06
CA ARG A 98 4.97 19.44 -10.03
C ARG A 98 4.14 20.56 -9.45
N THR A 99 3.69 20.43 -8.20
CA THR A 99 2.92 21.48 -7.51
C THR A 99 3.79 22.71 -7.29
N CYS A 100 5.01 22.55 -6.77
CA CYS A 100 5.94 23.66 -6.58
C CYS A 100 6.21 24.43 -7.88
N MET A 101 6.43 23.71 -8.99
CA MET A 101 6.64 24.32 -10.31
C MET A 101 5.42 25.10 -10.83
N ARG A 102 4.20 24.64 -10.53
CA ARG A 102 2.95 25.30 -10.98
C ARG A 102 2.61 26.53 -10.16
N GLU A 103 2.84 26.47 -8.85
CA GLU A 103 2.43 27.53 -7.91
C GLU A 103 3.54 28.56 -7.66
N GLY A 104 4.76 28.30 -8.12
CA GLY A 104 5.92 29.18 -7.94
C GLY A 104 6.34 29.33 -6.48
N ARG A 105 5.89 28.43 -5.60
CA ARG A 105 6.17 28.42 -4.17
C ARG A 105 6.55 27.02 -3.73
N THR A 106 7.59 26.94 -2.90
CA THR A 106 8.00 25.70 -2.24
C THR A 106 7.35 25.64 -0.87
N ASP A 107 6.71 24.51 -0.57
CA ASP A 107 6.20 24.22 0.77
C ASP A 107 7.31 23.52 1.57
N GLU A 108 7.98 24.30 2.43
CA GLU A 108 9.08 23.82 3.29
C GLU A 108 8.63 22.68 4.21
N GLU A 109 7.38 22.70 4.69
CA GLU A 109 6.83 21.65 5.56
C GLU A 109 6.72 20.32 4.82
N VAL A 110 6.34 20.36 3.54
CA VAL A 110 6.27 19.17 2.69
C VAL A 110 7.66 18.58 2.47
N LEU A 111 8.65 19.42 2.19
CA LEU A 111 10.03 18.99 2.00
C LEU A 111 10.61 18.33 3.27
N GLU A 112 10.38 18.93 4.44
CA GLU A 112 10.78 18.35 5.71
C GLU A 112 10.10 17.00 5.97
N ARG A 113 8.81 16.86 5.66
CA ARG A 113 8.09 15.59 5.82
C ARG A 113 8.67 14.49 4.94
N ILE A 114 9.01 14.82 3.69
CA ILE A 114 9.69 13.92 2.76
C ILE A 114 11.06 13.51 3.32
N ALA A 115 11.86 14.47 3.77
CA ALA A 115 13.18 14.22 4.34
C ALA A 115 13.11 13.31 5.59
N ARG A 116 12.12 13.53 6.46
CA ARG A 116 11.83 12.66 7.61
C ARG A 116 11.47 11.24 7.17
N ALA A 117 10.57 11.10 6.19
CA ALA A 117 10.16 9.79 5.67
C ALA A 117 11.33 9.02 5.04
N LEU A 118 12.16 9.70 4.25
CA LEU A 118 13.37 9.14 3.65
C LEU A 118 14.36 8.68 4.75
N SER A 119 14.57 9.50 5.78
CA SER A 119 15.46 9.17 6.90
C SER A 119 15.02 7.91 7.65
N VAL A 120 13.72 7.64 7.75
CA VAL A 120 13.20 6.41 8.36
C VAL A 120 13.48 5.19 7.48
N ILE A 121 13.26 5.31 6.16
CA ILE A 121 13.50 4.21 5.20
C ILE A 121 15.00 3.87 5.13
N LEU A 122 15.87 4.86 5.12
CA LEU A 122 17.32 4.66 5.01
C LEU A 122 17.96 4.11 6.29
N ARG A 123 17.39 4.38 7.48
CA ARG A 123 17.89 3.83 8.75
C ARG A 123 17.77 2.32 8.89
N GLN A 124 16.88 1.69 8.12
CA GLN A 124 16.64 0.23 8.15
C GLN A 124 17.31 -0.50 6.97
N SER A 125 18.32 0.13 6.36
CA SER A 125 19.07 -0.40 5.22
C SER A 125 20.32 -1.12 5.64
#